data_AF-A0A6S7LVH0-F1
#
_entry.id   AF-A0A6S7LVH0-F1
#
_cell.length_a   1.000
_cell.length_b   1.000
_cell.length_c   1.000
_cell.angle_alpha   90.00
_cell.angle_beta   90.00
_cell.angle_gamma   90.00
#
_symmetry.space_group_name_H-M   'P 1'
#
loop_
_entity.id
_entity.type
_entity.pdbx_description
1 polymer ?
#
loop_
_entity_poly.entity_id
_entity_poly.type
_entity_poly.pdbx_seq_one_letter_code
_entity_poly.pdbx_strand_id
1 'polypeptide(L)'
;DLKPVKPDPYKIYEFLQLTLEEAFFLSFGLGCLSIAHAEQKLSLSSMWSEFCRRNVDFVRNYVAYHYYRSKGWVPQVGLKYGTDLVLYKKGMPFFHSSYAVVTTM
;
A
#
# COMPACT_ATOMS: atom_id res chain seq x y z
N ASP A 1 -1.49 4.37 -43.34
CA ASP A 1 -0.75 5.59 -42.99
C ASP A 1 -1.05 6.07 -41.58
N LEU A 2 -0.23 5.66 -40.60
CA LEU A 2 -0.31 6.19 -39.24
C LEU A 2 0.48 7.50 -39.19
N LYS A 3 -0.21 8.62 -38.91
CA LYS A 3 0.46 9.91 -38.70
C LYS A 3 1.42 9.78 -37.49
N PRO A 4 2.62 10.38 -37.55
CA PRO A 4 3.56 10.32 -36.44
C PRO A 4 2.92 10.95 -35.19
N VAL A 5 2.90 10.19 -34.09
CA VAL A 5 2.44 10.67 -32.78
C VAL A 5 3.40 11.76 -32.33
N LYS A 6 2.89 13.00 -32.21
CA LYS A 6 3.69 14.09 -31.65
C LYS A 6 4.07 13.74 -30.21
N PRO A 7 5.35 13.90 -29.80
CA PRO A 7 5.74 13.66 -28.42
C PRO A 7 4.95 14.59 -27.50
N ASP A 8 4.37 14.04 -26.43
CA ASP A 8 3.69 14.83 -25.42
C ASP A 8 4.71 15.77 -24.75
N PRO A 9 4.49 17.11 -24.80
CA PRO A 9 5.36 18.06 -24.13
C PRO A 9 5.34 17.92 -22.59
N TYR A 10 4.33 17.25 -22.04
CA TYR A 10 4.17 16.99 -20.60
C TYR A 10 4.39 15.51 -20.31
N LYS A 11 5.66 15.10 -20.20
CA LYS A 11 5.99 13.73 -19.77
C LYS A 11 5.48 13.49 -18.34
N ILE A 12 4.49 12.61 -18.21
CA ILE A 12 4.02 12.10 -16.93
C ILE A 12 4.92 10.94 -16.52
N TYR A 13 5.52 11.02 -15.34
CA TYR A 13 6.27 9.93 -14.74
C TYR A 13 5.36 9.17 -13.77
N GLU A 14 5.24 7.87 -13.96
CA GLU A 14 4.51 6.99 -13.05
C GLU A 14 5.48 6.34 -12.08
N PHE A 15 5.20 6.48 -10.78
CA PHE A 15 5.97 5.83 -9.72
C PHE A 15 5.05 4.92 -8.93
N LEU A 16 5.53 3.72 -8.60
CA LEU A 16 4.83 2.85 -7.67
C LEU A 16 4.97 3.43 -6.25
N GLN A 17 3.84 3.84 -5.68
CA GLN A 17 3.78 4.32 -4.31
C GLN A 17 3.10 3.25 -3.45
N LEU A 18 3.75 2.91 -2.33
CA LEU A 18 3.24 1.97 -1.35
C LEU A 18 2.84 2.73 -0.09
N THR A 19 1.76 2.29 0.55
CA THR A 19 1.42 2.69 1.91
C THR A 19 2.46 2.15 2.91
N LEU A 20 2.47 2.70 4.14
CA LEU A 20 3.36 2.20 5.19
C LEU A 20 3.05 0.74 5.51
N GLU A 21 1.77 0.37 5.51
CA GLU A 21 1.26 -0.97 5.78
C GLU A 21 1.67 -1.96 4.69
N GLU A 22 1.52 -1.59 3.41
CA GLU A 22 1.98 -2.39 2.27
C GLU A 22 3.50 -2.58 2.30
N ALA A 23 4.24 -1.48 2.51
CA ALA A 23 5.70 -1.50 2.54
C ALA A 23 6.22 -2.40 3.68
N PHE A 24 5.68 -2.24 4.90
CA PHE A 24 6.07 -3.08 6.02
C PHE A 24 5.65 -4.54 5.79
N PHE A 25 4.48 -4.83 5.21
CA PHE A 25 4.09 -6.20 4.87
C PHE A 25 5.03 -6.85 3.86
N LEU A 26 5.44 -6.12 2.82
CA LEU A 26 6.39 -6.63 1.81
C LEU A 26 7.78 -6.87 2.41
N SER A 27 8.22 -6.04 3.35
CA SER A 27 9.50 -6.22 4.04
C SER A 27 9.46 -7.31 5.13
N PHE A 28 8.49 -7.27 6.04
CA PHE A 28 8.37 -8.19 7.18
C PHE A 28 7.70 -9.51 6.80
N GLY A 29 6.51 -9.45 6.19
CA GLY A 29 5.67 -10.62 5.95
C GLY A 29 6.12 -11.46 4.75
N LEU A 30 6.63 -10.81 3.70
CA LEU A 30 7.09 -11.48 2.48
C LEU A 30 8.61 -11.49 2.30
N GLY A 31 9.35 -10.60 2.96
CA GLY A 31 10.80 -10.51 2.83
C GLY A 31 11.29 -10.05 1.45
N CYS A 32 10.43 -9.45 0.63
CA CYS A 32 10.75 -9.10 -0.77
C CYS A 32 11.02 -7.61 -1.02
N LEU A 33 10.87 -6.75 0.01
CA LEU A 33 11.15 -5.32 -0.07
C LEU A 33 12.23 -4.91 0.93
N SER A 34 13.21 -4.12 0.46
CA SER A 34 14.21 -3.45 1.29
C SER A 34 14.00 -1.94 1.20
N ILE A 35 13.95 -1.26 2.34
CA ILE A 35 13.74 0.20 2.42
C ILE A 35 15.01 0.86 2.94
N ALA A 36 15.38 2.00 2.36
CA ALA A 36 16.48 2.83 2.81
C ALA A 36 16.01 4.25 3.09
N HIS A 37 16.63 4.89 4.08
CA HIS A 37 16.44 6.31 4.39
C HIS A 37 17.82 6.98 4.46
N ALA A 38 18.00 8.08 3.73
CA ALA A 38 19.30 8.76 3.59
C ALA A 38 20.44 7.78 3.25
N GLU A 39 20.22 6.92 2.24
CA GLU A 39 21.14 5.87 1.78
C GLU A 39 21.42 4.73 2.78
N GLN A 40 20.85 4.78 3.99
CA GLN A 40 21.00 3.72 4.98
C GLN A 40 19.80 2.76 4.94
N LYS A 41 20.08 1.47 4.76
CA LYS A 41 19.05 0.42 4.83
C LYS A 41 18.47 0.35 6.23
N LEU A 42 17.14 0.38 6.32
CA LEU A 42 16.44 0.24 7.59
C LEU A 42 16.30 -1.23 7.97
N SER A 43 16.56 -1.55 9.24
CA SER A 43 16.15 -2.81 9.85
C SER A 43 14.62 -2.82 10.05
N LEU A 44 14.04 -4.01 10.26
CA LEU A 44 12.60 -4.15 10.52
C LEU A 44 12.17 -3.37 11.77
N SER A 45 12.99 -3.38 12.83
CA SER A 45 12.69 -2.65 14.07
C SER A 45 12.75 -1.13 13.89
N SER A 46 13.74 -0.62 13.15
CA SER A 46 13.85 0.81 12.83
C SER A 46 12.72 1.27 11.92
N MET A 47 12.36 0.45 10.93
CA MET A 47 11.23 0.69 10.03
C MET A 47 9.91 0.77 10.81
N TRP A 48 9.65 -0.21 11.69
CA TRP A 48 8.46 -0.22 12.54
C TRP A 48 8.35 1.04 13.40
N SER A 49 9.45 1.41 14.07
CA SER A 49 9.50 2.59 14.94
C SER A 49 9.26 3.88 14.15
N GLU A 50 9.88 4.00 12.97
CA GLU A 50 9.70 5.16 12.10
C GLU A 50 8.27 5.25 11.55
N PHE A 51 7.64 4.12 11.22
CA PHE A 51 6.28 4.10 10.71
C PHE A 51 5.26 4.47 11.80
N CYS A 52 5.44 3.94 13.02
CA CYS A 52 4.66 4.35 14.19
C CYS A 52 4.79 5.85 14.48
N ARG A 53 5.99 6.42 14.28
CA ARG A 53 6.24 7.86 14.48
C ARG A 53 5.56 8.71 13.41
N ARG A 54 5.48 8.24 12.17
CA ARG A 54 4.89 8.98 11.03
C ARG A 54 3.38 8.93 11.00
N ASN A 55 2.79 7.84 11.46
CA ASN A 55 1.35 7.67 11.48
C ASN A 55 0.93 7.00 12.78
N VAL A 56 0.17 7.74 13.60
CA VAL A 56 -0.35 7.26 14.89
C VAL A 56 -1.27 6.06 14.74
N ASP A 57 -1.97 5.95 13.60
CA ASP A 57 -2.88 4.84 13.31
C ASP A 57 -2.19 3.66 12.61
N PHE A 58 -0.88 3.76 12.35
CA PHE A 58 -0.12 2.73 11.63
C PHE A 58 -0.28 1.35 12.24
N VAL A 59 -0.13 1.22 13.56
CA VAL A 59 -0.22 -0.10 14.23
C VAL A 59 -1.59 -0.72 14.00
N ARG A 60 -2.66 0.07 14.18
CA ARG A 60 -4.04 -0.38 13.99
C ARG A 60 -4.29 -0.81 12.54
N ASN A 61 -3.92 0.04 11.59
CA ASN A 61 -4.11 -0.21 10.17
C ASN A 61 -3.28 -1.39 9.68
N TYR A 62 -2.05 -1.52 10.16
CA TYR A 62 -1.17 -2.62 9.81
C TYR A 62 -1.71 -3.96 10.32
N VAL A 63 -2.21 -4.03 11.55
CA VAL A 63 -2.81 -5.26 12.09
C VAL A 63 -3.99 -5.70 11.23
N ALA A 64 -4.89 -4.78 10.86
CA ALA A 64 -6.01 -5.08 9.97
C ALA A 64 -5.52 -5.53 8.58
N TYR A 65 -4.59 -4.78 7.99
CA TYR A 65 -4.00 -5.08 6.69
C TYR A 65 -3.36 -6.48 6.67
N HIS A 66 -2.49 -6.77 7.64
CA HIS A 66 -1.81 -8.05 7.79
C HIS A 66 -2.80 -9.20 7.98
N TYR A 67 -3.82 -9.02 8.83
CA TYR A 67 -4.89 -9.99 9.03
C TYR A 67 -5.57 -10.35 7.71
N TYR A 68 -6.06 -9.35 6.96
CA TYR A 68 -6.76 -9.61 5.70
C TYR A 68 -5.85 -10.20 4.62
N ARG A 69 -4.58 -9.76 4.53
CA ARG A 69 -3.60 -10.38 3.64
C ARG A 69 -3.37 -11.85 3.97
N SER A 70 -3.24 -12.20 5.26
CA SER A 70 -3.08 -13.59 5.71
C SER A 70 -4.29 -14.48 5.38
N LYS A 71 -5.47 -13.87 5.21
CA LYS A 71 -6.71 -14.54 4.78
C LYS A 71 -6.90 -14.59 3.26
N GLY A 72 -5.91 -14.14 2.49
CA GLY A 72 -5.96 -14.16 1.01
C GLY A 72 -6.70 -13.00 0.37
N TRP A 73 -7.12 -12.00 1.15
CA TRP A 73 -7.71 -10.78 0.58
C TRP A 73 -6.62 -9.88 0.00
N VAL A 74 -7.04 -8.97 -0.88
CA VAL A 74 -6.25 -7.84 -1.38
C VAL A 74 -6.86 -6.56 -0.81
N PRO A 75 -6.37 -6.08 0.35
CA PRO A 75 -6.79 -4.80 0.90
C PRO A 75 -6.23 -3.65 0.05
N GLN A 76 -7.01 -2.58 -0.05
CA GLN A 76 -6.63 -1.31 -0.67
C GLN A 76 -7.14 -0.16 0.19
N VAL A 77 -6.56 1.03 0.02
CA VAL A 77 -6.97 2.24 0.76
C VAL A 77 -8.44 2.57 0.46
N GLY A 78 -9.23 2.71 1.52
CA GLY A 78 -10.68 2.93 1.45
C GLY A 78 -11.13 4.39 1.36
N LEU A 79 -10.20 5.36 1.27
CA LEU A 79 -10.47 6.80 1.36
C LEU A 79 -11.60 7.28 0.43
N LYS A 80 -11.68 6.72 -0.79
CA LYS A 80 -12.73 7.06 -1.78
C LYS A 80 -14.15 6.67 -1.34
N TYR A 81 -14.27 5.81 -0.33
CA TYR A 81 -15.52 5.24 0.17
C TYR A 81 -15.76 5.60 1.64
N GLY A 82 -14.97 6.51 2.23
CA GLY A 82 -15.11 6.90 3.63
C GLY A 82 -14.77 5.76 4.61
N THR A 83 -13.87 4.87 4.22
CA THR A 83 -13.44 3.73 5.05
C THR A 83 -11.92 3.62 5.07
N ASP A 84 -11.36 2.85 6.00
CA ASP A 84 -9.91 2.68 6.10
C ASP A 84 -9.39 1.74 5.01
N LEU A 85 -10.06 0.60 4.82
CA LEU A 85 -9.71 -0.40 3.82
C LEU A 85 -10.92 -0.87 3.02
N VAL A 86 -10.69 -1.23 1.77
CA VAL A 86 -11.61 -2.00 0.94
C VAL A 86 -10.98 -3.33 0.54
N LEU A 87 -11.78 -4.40 0.56
CA LEU A 87 -11.28 -5.76 0.36
C LEU A 87 -11.69 -6.30 -1.01
N TYR A 88 -10.69 -6.75 -1.78
CA TYR A 88 -10.88 -7.44 -3.05
C TYR A 88 -10.46 -8.90 -2.95
N LYS A 89 -11.12 -9.79 -3.71
CA LYS A 89 -10.70 -11.19 -3.83
C LYS A 89 -9.45 -11.37 -4.70
N LYS A 90 -9.36 -10.63 -5.81
CA LYS A 90 -8.28 -10.79 -6.80
C LYS A 90 -7.64 -9.46 -7.25
N GLY A 91 -8.22 -8.32 -6.86
CA GLY A 91 -7.78 -6.97 -7.19
C GLY A 91 -8.80 -6.19 -8.04
N MET A 92 -8.60 -4.87 -8.12
CA MET A 92 -9.48 -3.91 -8.81
C MET A 92 -9.72 -4.21 -10.29
N PRO A 93 -8.74 -4.68 -11.09
CA PRO A 93 -8.99 -4.98 -12.51
C PRO A 93 -9.94 -6.16 -12.74
N PHE A 94 -10.19 -6.99 -11.72
CA PHE A 94 -10.93 -8.24 -11.85
C PHE A 94 -12.32 -8.19 -11.21
N PHE A 95 -12.49 -7.48 -10.10
CA PHE A 95 -13.72 -7.45 -9.32
C PHE A 95 -13.92 -6.11 -8.60
N HIS A 96 -15.18 -5.78 -8.30
CA HIS A 96 -15.51 -4.76 -7.30
C HIS A 96 -15.06 -5.18 -5.89
N SER A 97 -14.85 -4.21 -5.01
CA SER A 97 -14.61 -4.50 -3.59
C SER A 97 -15.83 -5.21 -3.00
N SER A 98 -15.59 -6.25 -2.21
CA SER A 98 -16.66 -7.03 -1.56
C SER A 98 -17.05 -6.46 -0.20
N TYR A 99 -16.10 -5.79 0.46
CA TYR A 99 -16.29 -5.25 1.80
C TYR A 99 -15.55 -3.91 1.94
N ALA A 100 -16.10 -3.05 2.80
CA ALA A 100 -15.44 -1.87 3.31
C ALA A 100 -15.22 -2.07 4.82
N VAL A 101 -14.04 -1.68 5.31
CA VAL A 101 -13.58 -1.93 6.67
C VAL A 101 -13.22 -0.61 7.32
N VAL A 102 -13.76 -0.38 8.50
CA VAL A 102 -13.41 0.72 9.39
C VAL A 102 -12.70 0.13 10.60
N THR A 103 -11.49 0.59 10.87
CA THR A 103 -10.65 0.18 11.99
C THR A 103 -10.76 1.16 13.15
N THR A 104 -11.03 2.44 12.86
CA THR A 104 -11.28 3.47 13.88
C THR A 104 -12.70 3.35 14.43
N MET A 105 -12.83 3.34 15.76
CA MET A 105 -14.10 3.50 16.48
C MET A 105 -14.16 4.90 17.08
#